data_AF-A0A7C1D7R7-F1
#
_entry.id   AF-A0A7C1D7R7-F1
#
_cell.length_a   1.000
_cell.length_b   1.000
_cell.length_c   1.000
_cell.angle_alpha   90.00
_cell.angle_beta   90.00
_cell.angle_gamma   90.00
#
_symmetry.space_group_name_H-M   'P 1'
#
loop_
_entity.id
_entity.type
_entity.pdbx_description
1 polymer ?
#
loop_
_entity_poly.entity_id
_entity_poly.type
_entity_poly.pdbx_seq_one_letter_code
_entity_poly.pdbx_strand_id
1 'polypeptide(L)'
;MPESAHLIRFIWYTIVFVSVPSFILISLYFFSLKISESGDYWKKRLLKLFQIYVFWTCVQFILYVVLGGELPLPWKTFFRSGGPALSYGTFLPPMPSIFYYLYVLIICAILALLFTKLPDKIKPSLSIVIVLGICIYYFYAQKRGIVIDTHSMKNFFIYIPVAYYLCRYKEKFIQYRLLFFILYILTATIEYIMGGASSAFGRTSIFFGTLLFVSVFISGWSKANRPILFLSKYTLGIFALHPYWIAVVRSAYSLALGRETVMVPQSFTEGIVTFAVVLILTCISAWLIGKTRLRMYVS
;
A
#
# COMPACT_ATOMS: atom_id res chain seq x y z
N MET A 1 20.91 -13.43 -18.72
CA MET A 1 20.47 -12.03 -18.58
C MET A 1 21.57 -11.26 -17.88
N PRO A 2 21.92 -10.03 -18.30
CA PRO A 2 23.03 -9.29 -17.70
C PRO A 2 22.75 -8.95 -16.23
N GLU A 3 23.77 -9.05 -15.36
CA GLU A 3 23.69 -8.84 -13.90
C GLU A 3 23.13 -7.46 -13.52
N SER A 4 23.40 -6.44 -14.35
CA SER A 4 22.85 -5.09 -14.19
C SER A 4 21.33 -5.04 -14.28
N ALA A 5 20.71 -5.89 -15.12
CA ALA A 5 19.25 -5.98 -15.23
C ALA A 5 18.61 -6.63 -14.00
N HIS A 6 19.33 -7.55 -13.33
CA HIS A 6 18.88 -8.13 -12.06
C HIS A 6 18.93 -7.10 -10.93
N LEU A 7 20.00 -6.30 -10.86
CA LEU A 7 20.14 -5.24 -9.85
C LEU A 7 19.08 -4.15 -10.00
N ILE A 8 18.83 -3.66 -11.22
CA ILE A 8 17.81 -2.64 -11.47
C ILE A 8 16.41 -3.16 -11.14
N ARG A 9 16.09 -4.41 -11.52
CA ARG A 9 14.83 -5.05 -11.13
C ARG A 9 14.70 -5.16 -9.62
N PHE A 10 15.76 -5.62 -8.94
CA PHE A 10 15.76 -5.77 -7.49
C PHE A 10 15.52 -4.44 -6.78
N ILE A 11 16.22 -3.37 -7.18
CA ILE A 11 16.06 -2.03 -6.61
C ILE A 11 14.65 -1.50 -6.88
N TRP A 12 14.15 -1.63 -8.11
CA TRP A 12 12.81 -1.20 -8.48
C TRP A 12 11.72 -1.90 -7.67
N TYR A 13 11.78 -3.23 -7.58
CA TYR A 13 10.84 -4.01 -6.77
C TYR A 13 10.90 -3.61 -5.30
N THR A 14 12.10 -3.37 -4.77
CA THR A 14 12.26 -3.05 -3.35
C THR A 14 11.74 -1.64 -3.02
N ILE A 15 11.95 -0.65 -3.90
CA ILE A 15 11.36 0.69 -3.74
C ILE A 15 9.84 0.63 -3.83
N VAL A 16 9.30 -0.12 -4.79
CA VAL A 16 7.84 -0.29 -4.95
C VAL A 16 7.23 -0.96 -3.72
N PHE A 17 7.88 -1.98 -3.16
CA PHE A 17 7.36 -2.70 -1.99
C PHE A 17 7.45 -1.92 -0.68
N VAL A 18 8.31 -0.92 -0.58
CA VAL A 18 8.37 -0.02 0.58
C VAL A 18 7.24 1.03 0.56
N SER A 19 6.66 1.31 -0.60
CA SER A 19 5.67 2.40 -0.75
C SER A 19 4.41 2.21 0.12
N VAL A 20 3.76 1.04 0.06
CA VAL A 20 2.51 0.80 0.78
C VAL A 20 2.72 0.70 2.29
N PRO A 21 3.71 -0.04 2.80
CA PRO A 21 3.96 -0.05 4.23
C PRO A 21 4.37 1.33 4.77
N SER A 22 5.09 2.15 3.98
CA SER A 22 5.37 3.55 4.32
C SER A 22 4.09 4.38 4.40
N PHE A 23 3.16 4.23 3.46
CA PHE A 23 1.86 4.88 3.50
C PHE A 23 1.07 4.52 4.76
N ILE A 24 1.04 3.23 5.14
CA ILE A 24 0.38 2.77 6.36
C ILE A 24 1.05 3.38 7.59
N LEU A 25 2.38 3.31 7.69
CA LEU A 25 3.12 3.86 8.83
C LEU A 25 2.90 5.37 9.00
N ILE A 26 3.02 6.15 7.93
CA ILE A 26 2.78 7.61 7.96
C ILE A 26 1.32 7.91 8.31
N SER A 27 0.38 7.14 7.77
CA SER A 27 -1.03 7.30 8.08
C SER A 27 -1.32 7.07 9.58
N LEU A 28 -0.72 6.05 10.19
CA LEU A 28 -0.85 5.75 11.63
C LEU A 28 -0.09 6.76 12.51
N TYR A 29 1.03 7.30 12.03
CA TYR A 29 1.74 8.38 12.69
C TYR A 29 0.85 9.63 12.81
N PHE A 30 0.27 10.10 11.70
CA PHE A 30 -0.67 11.23 11.73
C PHE A 30 -1.96 10.92 12.49
N PHE A 31 -2.35 9.64 12.58
CA PHE A 31 -3.48 9.23 13.43
C PHE A 31 -3.15 9.47 14.91
N SER A 32 -1.98 9.00 15.34
CA SER A 32 -1.52 9.10 16.72
C SER A 32 -1.34 10.56 17.14
N LEU A 33 -0.73 11.38 16.28
CA LEU A 33 -0.58 12.83 16.51
C LEU A 33 -1.94 13.51 16.73
N LYS A 34 -2.90 13.31 15.82
CA LYS A 34 -4.19 13.98 15.91
C LYS A 34 -5.07 13.47 17.05
N ILE A 35 -4.90 12.21 17.47
CA ILE A 35 -5.56 11.71 18.69
C ILE A 35 -5.00 12.40 19.93
N SER A 36 -3.68 12.63 20.00
CA SER A 36 -3.10 13.36 21.13
C SER A 36 -3.56 14.82 21.22
N GLU A 37 -3.92 15.44 20.10
CA GLU A 37 -4.48 16.79 20.05
C GLU A 37 -6.00 16.81 20.31
N SER A 38 -6.73 15.81 19.82
CA SER A 38 -8.19 15.73 19.94
C SER A 38 -8.65 14.29 20.19
N GLY A 39 -9.11 14.02 21.41
CA GLY A 39 -9.53 12.68 21.84
C GLY A 39 -10.69 12.08 21.04
N ASP A 40 -11.51 12.89 20.36
CA ASP A 40 -12.62 12.43 19.51
C ASP A 40 -12.25 12.28 18.03
N TYR A 41 -11.00 12.61 17.64
CA TYR A 41 -10.56 12.54 16.24
C TYR A 41 -10.73 11.14 15.63
N TRP A 42 -10.55 10.09 16.43
CA TRP A 42 -10.67 8.71 15.96
C TRP A 42 -12.06 8.42 15.36
N LYS A 43 -13.14 8.97 15.93
CA LYS A 43 -14.52 8.80 15.42
C LYS A 43 -14.64 9.37 14.02
N LYS A 44 -14.22 10.63 13.84
CA LYS A 44 -14.25 11.33 12.56
C LYS A 44 -13.44 10.60 11.50
N ARG A 45 -12.24 10.13 11.88
CA ARG A 45 -11.36 9.41 10.96
C ARG A 45 -11.89 8.04 10.56
N LEU A 46 -12.32 7.22 11.51
CA LEU A 46 -12.87 5.89 11.20
C LEU A 46 -14.14 6.01 10.36
N LEU A 47 -15.01 6.96 10.67
CA LEU A 47 -16.21 7.21 9.86
C LEU A 47 -15.84 7.59 8.42
N LYS A 48 -14.90 8.54 8.23
CA LYS A 48 -14.46 8.93 6.88
C LYS A 48 -13.84 7.73 6.13
N LEU A 49 -12.97 6.95 6.77
CA LEU A 49 -12.37 5.76 6.15
C LEU A 49 -13.42 4.72 5.77
N PHE A 50 -14.41 4.49 6.65
CA PHE A 50 -15.50 3.57 6.38
C PHE A 50 -16.38 4.04 5.21
N GLN A 51 -16.74 5.33 5.16
CA GLN A 51 -17.50 5.91 4.06
C GLN A 51 -16.77 5.74 2.72
N ILE A 52 -15.47 6.02 2.69
CA ILE A 52 -14.62 5.86 1.50
C ILE A 52 -14.55 4.39 1.09
N TYR A 53 -14.32 3.49 2.06
CA TYR A 53 -14.25 2.06 1.82
C TYR A 53 -15.56 1.54 1.21
N VAL A 54 -16.71 1.84 1.82
CA VAL A 54 -18.03 1.41 1.32
C VAL A 54 -18.28 1.97 -0.09
N PHE A 55 -18.03 3.26 -0.31
CA PHE A 55 -18.20 3.88 -1.63
C PHE A 55 -17.41 3.15 -2.72
N TRP A 56 -16.12 2.95 -2.50
CA TRP A 56 -15.25 2.33 -3.49
C TRP A 56 -15.49 0.83 -3.66
N THR A 57 -15.83 0.12 -2.59
CA THR A 57 -16.25 -1.28 -2.69
C THR A 57 -17.56 -1.41 -3.48
N CYS A 58 -18.53 -0.50 -3.30
CA CYS A 58 -19.73 -0.45 -4.14
C CYS A 58 -19.39 -0.19 -5.62
N VAL A 59 -18.51 0.77 -5.92
CA VAL A 59 -18.02 1.01 -7.29
C VAL A 59 -17.37 -0.25 -7.87
N GLN A 60 -16.51 -0.93 -7.10
CA GLN A 60 -15.88 -2.18 -7.50
C GLN A 60 -16.91 -3.27 -7.82
N PHE A 61 -17.99 -3.38 -7.04
CA PHE A 61 -19.07 -4.33 -7.30
C PHE A 61 -19.85 -4.00 -8.56
N ILE A 62 -20.21 -2.72 -8.76
CA ILE A 62 -20.91 -2.28 -9.96
C ILE A 62 -20.06 -2.64 -11.19
N LEU A 63 -18.75 -2.33 -11.15
CA LEU A 63 -17.83 -2.69 -12.22
C LEU A 63 -17.73 -4.20 -12.42
N TYR A 64 -17.66 -4.99 -11.34
CA TYR A 64 -17.60 -6.45 -11.44
C TYR A 64 -18.82 -7.04 -12.17
N VAL A 65 -20.02 -6.57 -11.83
CA VAL A 65 -21.26 -7.02 -12.48
C VAL A 65 -21.31 -6.57 -13.93
N VAL A 66 -20.96 -5.30 -14.21
CA VAL A 66 -20.91 -4.76 -15.58
C VAL A 66 -19.92 -5.51 -16.48
N LEU A 67 -18.82 -6.00 -15.90
CA LEU A 67 -17.79 -6.75 -16.62
C LEU A 67 -18.11 -8.26 -16.73
N GLY A 68 -19.32 -8.70 -16.37
CA GLY A 68 -19.74 -10.10 -16.51
C GLY A 68 -19.25 -11.03 -15.40
N GLY A 69 -19.04 -10.50 -14.20
CA GLY A 69 -18.67 -11.27 -13.03
C GLY A 69 -19.68 -12.38 -12.69
N GLU A 70 -19.18 -13.52 -12.21
CA GLU A 70 -19.99 -14.69 -11.87
C GLU A 70 -20.83 -14.47 -10.60
N LEU A 71 -22.00 -15.11 -10.59
CA LEU A 71 -22.89 -15.19 -9.43
C LEU A 71 -22.96 -16.66 -8.96
N PRO A 72 -23.06 -16.93 -7.64
CA PRO A 72 -23.30 -15.99 -6.55
C PRO A 72 -22.05 -15.22 -6.11
N LEU A 73 -22.24 -13.98 -5.65
CA LEU A 73 -21.14 -13.14 -5.17
C LEU A 73 -20.38 -13.81 -4.02
N PRO A 74 -19.04 -13.67 -3.95
CA PRO A 74 -18.22 -14.27 -2.90
C PRO A 74 -18.33 -13.48 -1.58
N TRP A 75 -19.51 -13.54 -0.94
CA TRP A 75 -19.87 -12.79 0.26
C TRP A 75 -18.90 -13.01 1.45
N LYS A 76 -18.22 -14.15 1.52
CA LYS A 76 -17.31 -14.47 2.63
C LYS A 76 -15.95 -13.76 2.55
N THR A 77 -15.48 -13.38 1.36
CA THR A 77 -14.12 -12.88 1.15
C THR A 77 -14.08 -11.41 0.77
N PHE A 78 -15.16 -10.86 0.19
CA PHE A 78 -15.14 -9.50 -0.37
C PHE A 78 -14.87 -8.39 0.65
N PHE A 79 -15.38 -8.51 1.89
CA PHE A 79 -15.19 -7.45 2.90
C PHE A 79 -13.72 -7.29 3.27
N ARG A 80 -12.96 -8.39 3.31
CA ARG A 80 -11.51 -8.33 3.57
C ARG A 80 -10.73 -7.90 2.33
N SER A 81 -11.16 -8.29 1.14
CA SER A 81 -10.49 -7.93 -0.11
C SER A 81 -10.86 -6.53 -0.62
N GLY A 82 -11.83 -5.84 -0.01
CA GLY A 82 -12.31 -4.54 -0.48
C GLY A 82 -13.13 -4.61 -1.76
N GLY A 83 -13.76 -5.75 -2.01
CA GLY A 83 -14.56 -6.03 -3.21
C GLY A 83 -14.01 -7.19 -4.05
N PRO A 84 -14.78 -7.63 -5.05
CA PRO A 84 -14.38 -8.71 -5.94
C PRO A 84 -13.20 -8.28 -6.83
N ALA A 85 -12.41 -9.27 -7.26
CA ALA A 85 -11.43 -9.05 -8.31
C ALA A 85 -12.19 -8.77 -9.62
N LEU A 86 -11.80 -7.71 -10.34
CA LEU A 86 -12.41 -7.42 -11.63
C LEU A 86 -11.87 -8.41 -12.65
N SER A 87 -12.75 -9.28 -13.12
CA SER A 87 -12.53 -10.05 -14.34
C SER A 87 -12.82 -9.12 -15.50
N TYR A 88 -11.83 -8.85 -16.35
CA TYR A 88 -12.07 -8.17 -17.62
C TYR A 88 -12.25 -9.23 -18.71
N GLY A 89 -13.07 -10.26 -18.44
CA GLY A 89 -13.22 -11.43 -19.30
C GLY A 89 -11.93 -12.25 -19.44
N THR A 90 -11.79 -12.96 -20.57
CA THR A 90 -10.57 -13.70 -20.96
C THR A 90 -9.38 -12.78 -21.29
N PHE A 91 -9.61 -11.46 -21.32
CA PHE A 91 -8.67 -10.50 -21.87
C PHE A 91 -7.55 -10.13 -20.88
N LEU A 92 -7.83 -10.04 -19.57
CA LEU A 92 -6.82 -9.74 -18.54
C LEU A 92 -6.95 -10.71 -17.35
N PRO A 93 -5.83 -11.03 -16.67
CA PRO A 93 -5.93 -11.73 -15.39
C PRO A 93 -6.77 -10.90 -14.41
N PRO A 94 -7.55 -11.55 -13.51
CA PRO A 94 -8.39 -10.85 -12.55
C PRO A 94 -7.58 -9.84 -11.75
N MET A 95 -7.98 -8.56 -11.81
CA MET A 95 -7.30 -7.51 -11.08
C MET A 95 -7.88 -7.47 -9.66
N PRO A 96 -7.09 -7.76 -8.61
CA PRO A 96 -7.58 -7.72 -7.25
C PRO A 96 -8.04 -6.31 -6.90
N SER A 97 -9.09 -6.20 -6.08
CA SER A 97 -9.48 -4.89 -5.55
C SER A 97 -8.33 -4.33 -4.73
N ILE A 98 -8.00 -3.07 -4.96
CA ILE A 98 -6.98 -2.34 -4.20
C ILE A 98 -7.52 -1.77 -2.88
N PHE A 99 -8.85 -1.84 -2.68
CA PHE A 99 -9.49 -1.29 -1.50
C PHE A 99 -9.29 -2.15 -0.25
N TYR A 100 -8.66 -3.33 -0.35
CA TYR A 100 -8.19 -4.04 0.84
C TYR A 100 -7.21 -3.19 1.66
N TYR A 101 -6.45 -2.28 1.04
CA TYR A 101 -5.58 -1.38 1.81
C TYR A 101 -6.37 -0.38 2.66
N LEU A 102 -7.57 0.02 2.23
CA LEU A 102 -8.48 0.81 3.07
C LEU A 102 -9.00 -0.03 4.24
N TYR A 103 -9.34 -1.31 4.00
CA TYR A 103 -9.70 -2.24 5.06
C TYR A 103 -8.55 -2.41 6.07
N VAL A 104 -7.33 -2.66 5.59
CA VAL A 104 -6.10 -2.73 6.40
C VAL A 104 -5.95 -1.46 7.23
N LEU A 105 -6.10 -0.29 6.62
CA LEU A 105 -5.97 0.99 7.31
C LEU A 105 -7.03 1.21 8.39
N ILE A 106 -8.28 0.77 8.16
CA ILE A 106 -9.36 0.80 9.16
C ILE A 106 -8.96 -0.07 10.36
N ILE A 107 -8.56 -1.33 10.12
CA ILE A 107 -8.18 -2.26 11.19
C ILE A 107 -6.94 -1.75 11.93
N CYS A 108 -5.91 -1.31 11.23
CA CYS A 108 -4.71 -0.73 11.83
C CYS A 108 -5.03 0.52 12.66
N ALA A 109 -5.96 1.37 12.23
CA ALA A 109 -6.38 2.55 13.01
C ALA A 109 -7.13 2.14 14.30
N ILE A 110 -8.00 1.14 14.23
CA ILE A 110 -8.69 0.59 15.42
C ILE A 110 -7.65 0.01 16.39
N LEU A 111 -6.72 -0.82 15.89
CA LEU A 111 -5.70 -1.44 16.72
C LEU A 111 -4.72 -0.40 17.29
N ALA A 112 -4.37 0.65 16.54
CA ALA A 112 -3.58 1.77 17.05
C ALA A 112 -4.31 2.51 18.18
N LEU A 113 -5.63 2.74 18.05
CA LEU A 113 -6.42 3.30 19.13
C LEU A 113 -6.40 2.40 20.37
N LEU A 114 -6.61 1.10 20.22
CA LEU A 114 -6.53 0.15 21.34
C LEU A 114 -5.12 0.16 21.97
N PHE A 115 -4.08 0.17 21.15
CA PHE A 115 -2.69 0.24 21.60
C PHE A 115 -2.42 1.51 22.42
N THR A 116 -2.96 2.67 22.02
CA THR A 116 -2.81 3.92 22.79
C THR A 116 -3.42 3.85 24.19
N LYS A 117 -4.52 3.08 24.35
CA LYS A 117 -5.22 2.88 25.63
C LYS A 117 -4.54 1.88 26.57
N LEU A 118 -3.52 1.16 26.11
CA LEU A 118 -2.79 0.23 26.98
C LEU A 118 -2.02 0.98 28.09
N PRO A 119 -1.75 0.33 29.24
CA PRO A 119 -0.86 0.88 30.25
C PRO A 119 0.57 1.09 29.71
N ASP A 120 1.21 2.20 30.06
CA ASP A 120 2.56 2.54 29.56
C ASP A 120 3.64 1.52 29.97
N LYS A 121 3.42 0.75 31.05
CA LYS A 121 4.29 -0.36 31.46
C LYS A 121 4.27 -1.55 30.49
N ILE A 122 3.15 -1.78 29.80
CA ILE A 122 2.95 -2.95 28.93
C ILE A 122 3.38 -2.66 27.49
N LYS A 123 3.23 -1.41 27.03
CA LYS A 123 3.51 -1.01 25.64
C LYS A 123 4.92 -1.39 25.15
N PRO A 124 6.01 -1.18 25.91
CA PRO A 124 7.35 -1.53 25.44
C PRO A 124 7.49 -3.04 25.20
N SER A 125 7.11 -3.86 26.18
CA SER A 125 7.20 -5.31 26.08
C SER A 125 6.35 -5.85 24.93
N LEU A 126 5.11 -5.38 24.80
CA LEU A 126 4.24 -5.78 23.70
C LEU A 126 4.81 -5.37 22.33
N SER A 127 5.42 -4.19 22.23
CA SER A 127 6.04 -3.72 20.99
C SER A 127 7.22 -4.57 20.58
N ILE A 128 8.09 -4.92 21.53
CA ILE A 128 9.22 -5.83 21.31
C ILE A 128 8.71 -7.18 20.82
N VAL A 129 7.70 -7.75 21.48
CA VAL A 129 7.09 -9.03 21.08
C VAL A 129 6.51 -8.97 19.67
N ILE A 130 5.75 -7.91 19.33
CA ILE A 130 5.16 -7.75 17.99
C ILE A 130 6.26 -7.61 16.94
N VAL A 131 7.22 -6.71 17.14
CA VAL A 131 8.26 -6.42 16.14
C VAL A 131 9.19 -7.62 15.95
N LEU A 132 9.76 -8.15 17.04
CA LEU A 132 10.66 -9.31 16.94
C LEU A 132 9.91 -10.55 16.47
N GLY A 133 8.70 -10.81 16.98
CA GLY A 133 7.90 -11.96 16.60
C GLY A 133 7.56 -11.98 15.11
N ILE A 134 7.20 -10.83 14.53
CA ILE A 134 6.91 -10.72 13.09
C ILE A 134 8.18 -10.86 12.25
N CYS A 135 9.29 -10.20 12.63
CA CYS A 135 10.57 -10.36 11.92
C CYS A 135 11.08 -11.81 11.95
N ILE A 136 10.99 -12.49 13.10
CA ILE A 136 11.34 -13.91 13.23
C ILE A 136 10.41 -14.76 12.36
N TYR A 137 9.10 -14.47 12.36
CA TYR A 137 8.13 -15.16 11.53
C TYR A 137 8.46 -15.02 10.03
N TYR A 138 8.91 -13.86 9.57
CA TYR A 138 9.33 -13.67 8.17
C TYR A 138 10.51 -14.54 7.80
N PHE A 139 11.58 -14.55 8.60
CA PHE A 139 12.73 -15.42 8.35
C PHE A 139 12.35 -16.91 8.42
N TYR A 140 11.51 -17.29 9.37
CA TYR A 140 11.01 -18.65 9.49
C TYR A 140 10.20 -19.07 8.26
N ALA A 141 9.24 -18.23 7.85
CA ALA A 141 8.39 -18.48 6.70
C ALA A 141 9.24 -18.63 5.43
N GLN A 142 10.20 -17.72 5.21
CA GLN A 142 11.10 -17.79 4.08
C GLN A 142 11.96 -19.06 4.08
N LYS A 143 12.55 -19.42 5.23
CA LYS A 143 13.36 -20.65 5.37
C LYS A 143 12.54 -21.92 5.06
N ARG A 144 11.24 -21.89 5.35
CA ARG A 144 10.31 -23.01 5.13
C ARG A 144 9.58 -22.94 3.78
N GLY A 145 9.85 -21.93 2.94
CA GLY A 145 9.13 -21.72 1.69
C GLY A 145 7.64 -21.40 1.86
N ILE A 146 7.23 -20.92 3.04
CA ILE A 146 5.84 -20.55 3.32
C ILE A 146 5.57 -19.17 2.69
N VAL A 147 4.69 -19.14 1.69
CA VAL A 147 4.25 -17.90 1.06
C VAL A 147 3.33 -17.15 2.01
N ILE A 148 3.75 -15.96 2.45
CA ILE A 148 2.90 -15.04 3.22
C ILE A 148 1.98 -14.32 2.24
N ASP A 149 0.67 -14.34 2.43
CA ASP A 149 -0.22 -13.54 1.59
C ASP A 149 0.11 -12.04 1.74
N THR A 150 0.26 -11.32 0.62
CA THR A 150 0.50 -9.88 0.60
C THR A 150 -0.66 -9.11 1.24
N HIS A 151 -1.88 -9.65 1.15
CA HIS A 151 -3.09 -9.06 1.75
C HIS A 151 -3.21 -9.36 3.26
N SER A 152 -2.30 -10.18 3.81
CA SER A 152 -2.36 -10.57 5.22
C SER A 152 -2.17 -9.40 6.17
N MET A 153 -3.06 -9.25 7.14
CA MET A 153 -2.94 -8.27 8.23
C MET A 153 -1.65 -8.43 9.04
N LYS A 154 -1.06 -9.64 9.06
CA LYS A 154 0.23 -9.92 9.71
C LYS A 154 1.34 -9.00 9.19
N ASN A 155 1.25 -8.57 7.93
CA ASN A 155 2.22 -7.67 7.31
C ASN A 155 2.18 -6.25 7.88
N PHE A 156 1.06 -5.86 8.51
CA PHE A 156 0.81 -4.48 8.88
C PHE A 156 0.80 -4.23 10.39
N PHE A 157 0.69 -5.29 11.21
CA PHE A 157 0.69 -5.17 12.67
C PHE A 157 1.98 -4.57 13.23
N ILE A 158 3.11 -4.82 12.57
CA ILE A 158 4.41 -4.29 12.97
C ILE A 158 4.45 -2.75 12.98
N TYR A 159 3.65 -2.09 12.14
CA TYR A 159 3.63 -0.63 12.04
C TYR A 159 2.82 0.06 13.13
N ILE A 160 1.99 -0.67 13.88
CA ILE A 160 1.18 -0.12 14.98
C ILE A 160 2.08 0.43 16.10
N PRO A 161 2.93 -0.39 16.76
CA PRO A 161 3.82 0.12 17.80
C PRO A 161 4.86 1.09 17.24
N VAL A 162 5.34 0.89 16.01
CA VAL A 162 6.31 1.80 15.38
C VAL A 162 5.72 3.19 15.20
N ALA A 163 4.49 3.31 14.68
CA ALA A 163 3.83 4.61 14.51
C ALA A 163 3.65 5.34 15.85
N TYR A 164 3.32 4.60 16.90
CA TYR A 164 3.16 5.13 18.25
C TYR A 164 4.47 5.72 18.79
N TYR A 165 5.57 4.99 18.69
CA TYR A 165 6.88 5.47 19.15
C TYR A 165 7.48 6.53 18.24
N LEU A 166 7.21 6.47 16.93
CA LEU A 166 7.57 7.53 15.99
C LEU A 166 6.91 8.86 16.37
N CYS A 167 5.66 8.83 16.82
CA CYS A 167 4.93 10.00 17.32
C CYS A 167 5.60 10.64 18.54
N ARG A 168 6.15 9.83 19.46
CA ARG A 168 6.73 10.29 20.73
C ARG A 168 8.22 10.61 20.66
N TYR A 169 8.95 9.90 19.81
CA TYR A 169 10.42 9.96 19.75
C TYR A 169 10.90 10.23 18.32
N LYS A 170 10.22 11.14 17.62
CA LYS A 170 10.52 11.52 16.24
C LYS A 170 12.02 11.81 16.02
N GLU A 171 12.62 12.65 16.86
CA GLU A 171 14.02 13.03 16.71
C GLU A 171 14.98 11.84 16.87
N LYS A 172 14.73 10.98 17.86
CA LYS A 172 15.51 9.74 18.03
C LYS A 172 15.33 8.81 16.82
N PHE A 173 14.12 8.70 16.29
CA PHE A 173 13.85 7.90 15.10
C PHE A 173 14.66 8.38 13.88
N ILE A 174 14.80 9.70 13.70
CA ILE A 174 15.63 10.29 12.64
C ILE A 174 17.12 9.97 12.87
N GLN A 175 17.60 10.02 14.11
CA GLN A 175 18.99 9.68 14.45
C GLN A 175 19.35 8.22 14.13
N TYR A 176 18.39 7.29 14.22
CA TYR A 176 18.59 5.87 13.88
C TYR A 176 18.56 5.57 12.37
N ARG A 177 18.51 6.57 11.48
CA ARG A 177 18.49 6.38 10.02
C ARG A 177 19.62 5.48 9.51
N LEU A 178 20.85 5.69 9.98
CA LEU A 178 21.99 4.86 9.56
C LEU A 178 21.82 3.40 10.00
N LEU A 179 21.28 3.17 11.21
CA LEU A 179 20.97 1.83 11.69
C LEU A 179 19.89 1.16 10.81
N PHE A 180 18.83 1.88 10.44
CA PHE A 180 17.81 1.35 9.53
C PHE A 180 18.40 0.99 8.16
N PHE A 181 19.32 1.80 7.65
CA PHE A 181 20.03 1.50 6.40
C PHE A 181 20.87 0.22 6.51
N ILE A 182 21.69 0.09 7.56
CA ILE A 182 22.52 -1.10 7.79
C ILE A 182 21.63 -2.35 7.90
N LEU A 183 20.56 -2.29 8.71
CA LEU A 183 19.63 -3.41 8.89
C LEU A 183 18.89 -3.76 7.60
N TYR A 184 18.52 -2.76 6.79
CA TYR A 184 17.91 -2.98 5.48
C TYR A 184 18.85 -3.75 4.55
N ILE A 185 20.11 -3.32 4.40
CA ILE A 185 21.08 -4.00 3.53
C ILE A 185 21.41 -5.40 4.04
N LEU A 186 21.60 -5.56 5.35
CA LEU A 186 21.91 -6.85 5.97
C LEU A 186 20.77 -7.84 5.78
N THR A 187 19.54 -7.44 6.07
CA THR A 187 18.36 -8.31 5.91
C THR A 187 18.06 -8.59 4.45
N ALA A 188 18.19 -7.61 3.55
CA ALA A 188 18.04 -7.83 2.11
C ALA A 188 19.04 -8.86 1.57
N THR A 189 20.30 -8.78 2.02
CA THR A 189 21.35 -9.75 1.66
C THR A 189 21.04 -11.15 2.19
N ILE A 190 20.63 -11.26 3.46
CA ILE A 190 20.24 -12.55 4.05
C ILE A 190 19.05 -13.16 3.28
N GLU A 191 18.01 -12.37 3.03
CA GLU A 191 16.84 -12.82 2.28
C GLU A 191 17.19 -13.23 0.84
N TYR A 192 18.15 -12.57 0.21
CA TYR A 192 18.66 -12.95 -1.11
C TYR A 192 19.37 -14.31 -1.07
N ILE A 193 20.26 -14.52 -0.10
CA ILE A 193 20.99 -15.80 0.09
C ILE A 193 20.01 -16.95 0.39
N MET A 194 18.93 -16.69 1.13
CA MET A 194 17.92 -17.68 1.51
C MET A 194 16.97 -18.14 0.38
N GLY A 195 17.21 -17.74 -0.88
CA GLY A 195 16.47 -18.31 -2.02
C GLY A 195 15.07 -17.76 -2.27
N GLY A 196 14.76 -16.57 -1.73
CA GLY A 196 13.81 -15.64 -2.37
C GLY A 196 12.31 -15.98 -2.46
N ALA A 197 11.79 -17.02 -1.81
CA ALA A 197 10.34 -17.24 -1.73
C ALA A 197 9.70 -16.37 -0.62
N SER A 198 9.66 -15.05 -0.82
CA SER A 198 8.98 -14.15 0.13
C SER A 198 8.03 -13.20 -0.59
N SER A 199 6.89 -12.96 0.05
CA SER A 199 5.86 -12.06 -0.45
C SER A 199 6.33 -10.60 -0.46
N ALA A 200 5.65 -9.74 -1.22
CA ALA A 200 6.01 -8.33 -1.35
C ALA A 200 6.19 -7.59 0.00
N PHE A 201 5.35 -7.88 1.02
CA PHE A 201 5.38 -7.17 2.31
C PHE A 201 5.82 -8.03 3.50
N GLY A 202 5.79 -9.35 3.37
CA GLY A 202 6.20 -10.29 4.42
C GLY A 202 7.71 -10.47 4.50
N ARG A 203 8.46 -9.38 4.60
CA ARG A 203 9.93 -9.33 4.53
C ARG A 203 10.49 -8.36 5.56
N THR A 204 11.57 -8.78 6.21
CA THR A 204 12.26 -7.97 7.22
C THR A 204 13.01 -6.81 6.55
N SER A 205 13.54 -7.02 5.35
CA SER A 205 14.13 -5.94 4.54
C SER A 205 13.11 -4.86 4.21
N ILE A 206 11.89 -5.22 3.83
CA ILE A 206 10.83 -4.24 3.52
C ILE A 206 10.42 -3.45 4.76
N PHE A 207 10.39 -4.10 5.94
CA PHE A 207 10.18 -3.41 7.20
C PHE A 207 11.27 -2.35 7.47
N PHE A 208 12.55 -2.72 7.44
CA PHE A 208 13.64 -1.77 7.67
C PHE A 208 13.77 -0.71 6.57
N GLY A 209 13.51 -1.07 5.32
CA GLY A 209 13.42 -0.14 4.19
C GLY A 209 12.32 0.90 4.40
N THR A 210 11.18 0.49 4.98
CA THR A 210 10.09 1.39 5.38
C THR A 210 10.52 2.34 6.50
N LEU A 211 11.21 1.85 7.53
CA LEU A 211 11.73 2.72 8.60
C LEU A 211 12.74 3.74 8.05
N LEU A 212 13.66 3.28 7.20
CA LEU A 212 14.63 4.12 6.51
C LEU A 212 13.92 5.21 5.69
N PHE A 213 12.99 4.82 4.82
CA PHE A 213 12.26 5.74 3.95
C PHE A 213 11.52 6.80 4.79
N VAL A 214 10.73 6.39 5.77
CA VAL A 214 10.00 7.32 6.64
C VAL A 214 10.95 8.23 7.42
N SER A 215 12.10 7.73 7.90
CA SER A 215 13.08 8.55 8.63
C SER A 215 13.68 9.68 7.78
N VAL A 216 13.77 9.50 6.45
CA VAL A 216 14.27 10.51 5.50
C VAL A 216 13.21 11.57 5.22
N PHE A 217 11.95 11.18 5.05
CA PHE A 217 10.91 12.12 4.67
C PHE A 217 10.28 12.85 5.87
N ILE A 218 10.31 12.26 7.07
CA ILE A 218 9.74 12.88 8.28
C ILE A 218 10.63 13.97 8.88
N SER A 219 11.91 14.03 8.51
CA SER A 219 12.82 15.11 8.93
C SER A 219 12.48 16.46 8.31
N GLY A 220 11.45 16.52 7.45
CA GLY A 220 10.90 17.74 6.90
C GLY A 220 11.52 18.09 5.55
N TRP A 221 10.66 18.50 4.62
CA TRP A 221 11.03 19.21 3.41
C TRP A 221 10.43 20.61 3.54
N SER A 222 11.25 21.65 3.34
CA SER A 222 10.86 23.03 3.63
C SER A 222 9.83 23.60 2.64
N LYS A 223 9.72 23.03 1.44
CA LYS A 223 8.72 23.43 0.42
C LYS A 223 8.25 22.22 -0.39
N ALA A 224 6.95 21.95 -0.37
CA ALA A 224 6.32 20.99 -1.28
C ALA A 224 5.96 21.71 -2.59
N ASN A 225 6.45 21.20 -3.72
CA ASN A 225 6.12 21.74 -5.04
C ASN A 225 4.66 21.42 -5.41
N ARG A 226 4.09 22.17 -6.36
CA ARG A 226 2.70 21.97 -6.84
C ARG A 226 2.37 20.51 -7.20
N PRO A 227 3.23 19.75 -7.90
CA PRO A 227 2.94 18.34 -8.20
C PRO A 227 2.85 17.48 -6.94
N ILE A 228 3.70 17.72 -5.94
CA ILE A 228 3.70 16.98 -4.67
C ILE A 228 2.41 17.27 -3.91
N LEU A 229 1.99 18.54 -3.85
CA LEU A 229 0.72 18.93 -3.23
C LEU A 229 -0.48 18.31 -3.96
N PHE A 230 -0.45 18.27 -5.29
CA PHE A 230 -1.48 17.62 -6.10
C PHE A 230 -1.55 16.12 -5.80
N LEU A 231 -0.42 15.42 -5.89
CA LEU A 231 -0.35 13.99 -5.63
C LEU A 231 -0.79 13.68 -4.20
N SER A 232 -0.31 14.44 -3.21
CA SER A 232 -0.72 14.28 -1.81
C SER A 232 -2.23 14.44 -1.64
N LYS A 233 -2.80 15.51 -2.22
CA LYS A 233 -4.24 15.79 -2.14
C LYS A 233 -5.07 14.69 -2.78
N TYR A 234 -4.66 14.17 -3.93
CA TYR A 234 -5.44 13.19 -4.70
C TYR A 234 -4.93 11.76 -4.56
N THR A 235 -4.06 11.45 -3.59
CA THR A 235 -3.44 10.12 -3.41
C THR A 235 -4.47 9.00 -3.47
N LEU A 236 -5.59 9.17 -2.75
CA LEU A 236 -6.66 8.20 -2.69
C LEU A 236 -7.34 8.01 -4.06
N GLY A 237 -7.70 9.10 -4.73
CA GLY A 237 -8.33 9.05 -6.05
C GLY A 237 -7.41 8.48 -7.12
N ILE A 238 -6.13 8.85 -7.10
CA ILE A 238 -5.12 8.30 -8.01
C ILE A 238 -5.00 6.81 -7.76
N PHE A 239 -4.85 6.39 -6.49
CA PHE A 239 -4.76 4.98 -6.14
C PHE A 239 -6.00 4.22 -6.62
N ALA A 240 -7.20 4.72 -6.31
CA ALA A 240 -8.48 4.12 -6.69
C ALA A 240 -8.68 3.98 -8.20
N LEU A 241 -8.34 5.00 -8.98
CA LEU A 241 -8.63 5.07 -10.41
C LEU A 241 -7.57 4.41 -11.29
N HIS A 242 -6.34 4.27 -10.79
CA HIS A 242 -5.22 3.78 -11.57
C HIS A 242 -5.45 2.39 -12.18
N PRO A 243 -5.95 1.38 -11.44
CA PRO A 243 -6.22 0.05 -12.01
C PRO A 243 -7.25 0.08 -13.15
N TYR A 244 -8.25 0.95 -13.05
CA TYR A 244 -9.28 1.08 -14.07
C TYR A 244 -8.70 1.70 -15.35
N TRP A 245 -7.86 2.74 -15.22
CA TRP A 245 -7.19 3.31 -16.38
C TRP A 245 -6.15 2.38 -16.99
N ILE A 246 -5.46 1.55 -16.20
CA ILE A 246 -4.62 0.46 -16.73
C ILE A 246 -5.46 -0.45 -17.63
N ALA A 247 -6.61 -0.91 -17.14
CA ALA A 247 -7.46 -1.80 -17.92
C ALA A 247 -7.96 -1.14 -19.20
N VAL A 248 -8.51 0.08 -19.12
CA VAL A 248 -9.04 0.82 -20.27
C VAL A 248 -7.95 1.07 -21.32
N VAL A 249 -6.79 1.57 -20.93
CA VAL A 249 -5.71 1.90 -21.88
C VAL A 249 -5.17 0.63 -22.56
N ARG A 250 -5.00 -0.45 -21.80
CA ARG A 250 -4.51 -1.72 -22.38
C ARG A 250 -5.53 -2.37 -23.31
N SER A 251 -6.82 -2.32 -22.96
CA SER A 251 -7.90 -2.78 -23.84
C SER A 251 -7.97 -1.95 -25.11
N ALA A 252 -7.93 -0.62 -25.01
CA ALA A 252 -7.93 0.26 -26.17
C ALA A 252 -6.72 0.03 -27.08
N TYR A 253 -5.52 -0.12 -26.51
CA TYR A 253 -4.30 -0.43 -27.26
C TYR A 253 -4.41 -1.76 -28.01
N SER A 254 -4.96 -2.78 -27.36
CA SER A 254 -5.08 -4.12 -27.95
C SER A 254 -6.12 -4.15 -29.08
N LEU A 255 -7.23 -3.44 -28.90
CA LEU A 255 -8.25 -3.24 -29.94
C LEU A 255 -7.69 -2.48 -31.15
N ALA A 256 -6.90 -1.43 -30.91
CA ALA A 256 -6.25 -0.67 -31.99
C ALA A 256 -5.28 -1.52 -32.83
N LEU A 257 -4.71 -2.57 -32.22
CA LEU A 257 -3.86 -3.56 -32.90
C LEU A 257 -4.63 -4.74 -33.49
N GLY A 258 -5.97 -4.73 -33.44
CA GLY A 258 -6.82 -5.81 -33.96
C GLY A 258 -6.64 -7.14 -33.21
N ARG A 259 -6.25 -7.10 -31.93
CA ARG A 259 -5.99 -8.31 -31.13
C ARG A 259 -7.21 -8.71 -30.32
N GLU A 260 -7.46 -10.01 -30.27
CA GLU A 260 -8.51 -10.62 -29.45
C GLU A 260 -8.12 -10.75 -27.96
N THR A 261 -6.87 -10.47 -27.58
CA THR A 261 -6.40 -10.56 -26.19
C THR A 261 -5.67 -9.28 -25.78
N VAL A 262 -5.75 -8.91 -24.50
CA VAL A 262 -5.09 -7.69 -24.02
C VAL A 262 -3.58 -7.93 -23.92
N MET A 263 -2.84 -7.14 -24.69
CA MET A 263 -1.38 -7.16 -24.68
C MET A 263 -0.85 -6.41 -23.46
N VAL A 264 0.18 -6.99 -22.86
CA VAL A 264 1.11 -6.24 -22.00
C VAL A 264 2.13 -5.58 -22.93
N PRO A 265 2.59 -4.34 -22.63
CA PRO A 265 3.64 -3.68 -23.40
C PRO A 265 4.83 -4.62 -23.66
N GLN A 266 5.16 -4.81 -24.94
CA GLN A 266 6.18 -5.77 -25.40
C GLN A 266 7.58 -5.12 -25.39
N SER A 267 7.61 -3.80 -25.58
CA SER A 267 8.85 -3.00 -25.57
C SER A 267 8.90 -2.04 -24.37
N PHE A 268 10.12 -1.62 -24.03
CA PHE A 268 10.33 -0.60 -22.99
C PHE A 268 9.63 0.72 -23.34
N THR A 269 9.67 1.11 -24.63
CA THR A 269 9.01 2.31 -25.14
C THR A 269 7.50 2.22 -24.99
N GLU A 270 6.88 1.11 -25.38
CA GLU A 270 5.45 0.88 -25.13
C GLU A 270 5.12 0.93 -23.65
N GLY A 271 6.00 0.39 -22.79
CA GLY A 271 5.85 0.41 -21.35
C GLY A 271 5.82 1.84 -20.79
N ILE A 272 6.75 2.69 -21.22
CA ILE A 272 6.81 4.11 -20.83
C ILE A 272 5.57 4.86 -21.33
N VAL A 273 5.20 4.69 -22.60
CA VAL A 273 4.04 5.37 -23.19
C VAL A 273 2.77 4.96 -22.46
N THR A 274 2.55 3.66 -22.25
CA THR A 274 1.40 3.15 -21.51
C THR A 274 1.37 3.71 -20.10
N PHE A 275 2.51 3.70 -19.39
CA PHE A 275 2.61 4.26 -18.05
C PHE A 275 2.27 5.76 -18.02
N ALA A 276 2.83 6.54 -18.94
CA ALA A 276 2.58 7.97 -19.03
C ALA A 276 1.10 8.28 -19.31
N VAL A 277 0.49 7.60 -20.29
CA VAL A 277 -0.93 7.77 -20.63
C VAL A 277 -1.81 7.40 -19.45
N VAL A 278 -1.60 6.24 -18.83
CA VAL A 278 -2.36 5.81 -17.65
C VAL A 278 -2.22 6.82 -16.51
N LEU A 279 -1.00 7.28 -16.22
CA LEU A 279 -0.74 8.24 -15.15
C LEU A 279 -1.44 9.57 -15.40
N ILE A 280 -1.38 10.10 -16.63
CA ILE A 280 -2.03 11.35 -17.02
C ILE A 280 -3.55 11.23 -16.87
N LEU A 281 -4.16 10.17 -17.42
CA LEU A 281 -5.60 9.95 -17.34
C LEU A 281 -6.07 9.75 -15.90
N THR A 282 -5.28 9.03 -15.09
CA THR A 282 -5.54 8.85 -13.66
C THR A 282 -5.54 10.19 -12.93
N CYS A 283 -4.52 11.02 -13.13
CA CYS A 283 -4.41 12.33 -12.51
C CYS A 283 -5.53 13.29 -12.95
N ILE A 284 -5.81 13.37 -14.25
CA ILE A 284 -6.90 14.21 -14.79
C ILE A 284 -8.24 13.77 -14.20
N SER A 285 -8.52 12.47 -14.15
CA SER A 285 -9.78 11.94 -13.62
C SER A 285 -9.93 12.23 -12.13
N ALA A 286 -8.88 12.01 -11.34
CA ALA A 286 -8.89 12.33 -9.91
C ALA A 286 -9.15 13.82 -9.68
N TRP A 287 -8.54 14.68 -10.51
CA TRP A 287 -8.76 16.12 -10.48
C TRP A 287 -10.20 16.50 -10.83
N LEU A 288 -10.75 15.97 -11.93
CA LEU A 288 -12.12 16.22 -12.39
C LEU A 288 -13.15 15.78 -11.36
N ILE A 289 -13.04 14.56 -10.82
CA ILE A 289 -13.91 14.08 -9.75
C ILE A 289 -13.77 14.98 -8.51
N GLY A 290 -12.54 15.44 -8.24
CA GLY A 290 -12.22 16.42 -7.20
C GLY A 290 -12.93 17.78 -7.33
N LYS A 291 -13.49 18.12 -8.50
CA LYS A 291 -14.31 19.32 -8.72
C LYS A 291 -15.80 19.10 -8.48
N THR A 292 -16.21 17.86 -8.20
CA THR A 292 -17.62 17.50 -7.97
C THR A 292 -17.93 17.29 -6.49
N ARG A 293 -19.19 16.94 -6.17
CA ARG A 293 -19.59 16.50 -4.81
C ARG A 293 -18.87 15.22 -4.36
N LEU A 294 -18.34 14.43 -5.30
CA LEU A 294 -17.58 13.21 -5.02
C LEU A 294 -16.13 13.47 -4.57
N ARG A 295 -15.71 14.74 -4.44
CA ARG A 295 -14.36 15.12 -4.00
C ARG A 295 -13.91 14.41 -2.72
N MET A 296 -14.84 14.12 -1.80
CA MET A 296 -14.55 13.47 -0.51
C MET A 296 -14.06 12.03 -0.64
N TYR A 297 -14.31 11.38 -1.78
CA TYR A 297 -13.91 10.00 -2.07
C TYR A 297 -12.61 9.89 -2.85
N VAL A 298 -12.09 11.01 -3.35
CA VAL A 298 -10.83 11.09 -4.12
C VAL A 298 -9.77 11.98 -3.47
N SER A 299 -10.12 12.73 -2.41
CA SER A 299 -9.26 13.74 -1.75
C SER A 299 -9.22 13.69 -0.21
#